data_AF-A0A379SBI2-F1
#
_entry.id   AF-A0A379SBI2-F1
#
_cell.length_a   1.000
_cell.length_b   1.000
_cell.length_c   1.000
_cell.angle_alpha   90.00
_cell.angle_beta   90.00
_cell.angle_gamma   90.00
#
_symmetry.space_group_name_H-M   'P 1'
#
loop_
_entity.id
_entity.type
_entity.pdbx_description
1 polymer ?
#
loop_
_entity_poly.entity_id
_entity_poly.type
_entity_poly.pdbx_seq_one_letter_code
_entity_poly.pdbx_strand_id
1 'polypeptide(L)'
;MIRFTHSDGSFPDPGRFHHEPVEAALICTSGDQPSALKPGDIHRAVGQNAPTASFRNITIPTPSLPAVTDGVLHWSLLSAMTLNYLALNDVEVLRDTLRTFDRCGIHTPLMARLSPEKLNALEKLETIPTDRLFTGIPVRGLSSTLYINPQPFTCEGEIYLLGTVLSHFFALYASENSWHMLTIINTQTQEVWRWTEKTEQFPVM
;
A
#
# COMPACT_ATOMS: atom_id res chain seq x y z
N MET A 1 12.65 -22.40 9.70
CA MET A 1 13.43 -23.14 10.70
C MET A 1 12.76 -22.92 12.04
N ILE A 2 12.32 -23.98 12.71
CA ILE A 2 11.79 -23.88 14.07
C ILE A 2 12.98 -23.97 15.02
N ARG A 3 13.09 -23.04 15.97
CA ARG A 3 14.17 -23.01 16.96
C ARG A 3 13.56 -22.82 18.35
N PHE A 4 14.02 -23.62 19.31
CA PHE A 4 13.71 -23.46 20.72
C PHE A 4 14.84 -22.68 21.40
N THR A 5 14.50 -21.59 22.08
CA THR A 5 15.42 -20.78 22.88
C THR A 5 14.77 -20.47 24.22
N HIS A 6 15.55 -20.41 25.28
CA HIS A 6 15.07 -19.89 26.56
C HIS A 6 14.77 -18.38 26.47
N SER A 7 14.00 -17.84 27.41
CA SER A 7 13.63 -16.42 27.47
C SER A 7 14.84 -15.49 27.63
N ASP A 8 15.96 -16.00 28.12
CA ASP A 8 17.24 -15.31 28.26
C ASP A 8 18.12 -15.41 26.99
N GLY A 9 17.62 -16.03 25.91
CA GLY A 9 18.33 -16.26 24.67
C GLY A 9 19.33 -17.41 24.69
N SER A 10 19.47 -18.13 25.82
CA SER A 10 20.34 -19.29 25.92
C SER A 10 19.76 -20.51 25.21
N PHE A 11 20.65 -21.42 24.80
CA PHE A 11 20.23 -22.69 24.20
C PHE A 11 19.85 -23.67 25.31
N PRO A 12 18.67 -24.30 25.21
CA PRO A 12 18.27 -25.28 26.19
C PRO A 12 19.18 -26.51 26.16
N ASP A 13 19.51 -27.02 27.35
CA ASP A 13 20.38 -28.18 27.53
C ASP A 13 19.73 -29.43 26.90
N PRO A 14 20.34 -30.04 25.86
CA PRO A 14 19.77 -31.19 25.17
C PRO A 14 19.59 -32.41 26.10
N GLY A 15 20.31 -32.48 27.22
CA GLY A 15 20.17 -33.55 28.22
C GLY A 15 18.95 -33.40 29.14
N ARG A 16 18.32 -32.22 29.19
CA ARG A 16 17.13 -31.94 30.02
C ARG A 16 15.81 -32.04 29.28
N PHE A 17 15.83 -32.07 27.95
CA PHE A 17 14.66 -32.42 27.15
C PHE A 17 14.43 -33.93 27.23
N HIS A 18 13.87 -34.36 28.35
CA HIS A 18 13.22 -35.67 28.41
C HIS A 18 12.04 -35.64 27.45
N HIS A 19 12.08 -36.48 26.40
CA HIS A 19 11.03 -37.04 25.52
C HIS A 19 9.59 -36.47 25.50
N GLU A 20 9.35 -35.21 25.83
CA GLU A 20 8.03 -34.59 25.81
C GLU A 20 7.71 -34.19 24.37
N PRO A 21 6.64 -34.74 23.77
CA PRO A 21 6.23 -34.34 22.43
C PRO A 21 5.75 -32.88 22.46
N VAL A 22 6.39 -32.05 21.64
CA VAL A 22 5.94 -30.67 21.42
C VAL A 22 5.04 -30.66 20.20
N GLU A 23 3.79 -30.24 20.39
CA GLU A 23 2.85 -29.99 19.30
C GLU A 23 2.86 -28.51 18.92
N ALA A 24 2.95 -28.22 17.63
CA ALA A 24 2.86 -26.87 17.09
C ALA A 24 1.96 -26.86 15.86
N ALA A 25 0.93 -26.02 15.89
CA ALA A 25 0.14 -25.68 14.71
C ALA A 25 0.79 -24.49 14.00
N LEU A 26 1.10 -24.65 12.71
CA LEU A 26 1.77 -23.62 11.90
C LEU A 26 0.95 -23.30 10.66
N ILE A 27 0.96 -22.01 10.28
CA ILE A 27 0.49 -21.57 8.96
C ILE A 27 1.72 -21.43 8.07
N CYS A 28 1.72 -22.11 6.94
CA CYS A 28 2.85 -22.14 6.00
C CYS A 28 2.43 -21.67 4.61
N THR A 29 3.39 -21.22 3.81
CA THR A 29 3.23 -20.83 2.40
C THR A 29 4.19 -21.61 1.52
N SER A 30 3.83 -21.83 0.26
CA SER A 30 4.65 -22.52 -0.75
C SER A 30 5.65 -21.59 -1.48
N GLY A 31 5.87 -20.37 -0.97
CA GLY A 31 6.78 -19.40 -1.57
C GLY A 31 6.38 -19.04 -3.00
N ASP A 32 7.34 -19.06 -3.92
CA ASP A 32 7.13 -18.70 -5.33
C ASP A 32 6.56 -19.82 -6.21
N GLN A 33 6.37 -21.03 -5.68
CA GLN A 33 5.85 -22.15 -6.46
C GLN A 33 4.53 -21.84 -7.21
N PRO A 34 3.56 -21.09 -6.64
CA PRO A 34 2.34 -20.73 -7.36
C PRO A 34 2.56 -19.85 -8.60
N SER A 35 3.65 -19.09 -8.68
CA SER A 35 3.94 -18.20 -9.81
C SER A 35 4.23 -18.94 -11.12
N ALA A 36 4.56 -20.23 -11.05
CA ALA A 36 4.76 -21.09 -12.21
C ALA A 36 3.44 -21.55 -12.87
N LEU A 37 2.30 -21.33 -12.21
CA LEU A 37 0.98 -21.74 -12.70
C LEU A 37 0.47 -20.78 -13.78
N LYS A 38 -0.17 -21.33 -14.80
CA LYS A 38 -0.81 -20.60 -15.89
C LYS A 38 -2.27 -20.31 -15.58
N PRO A 39 -2.89 -19.34 -16.28
CA PRO A 39 -4.34 -19.18 -16.26
C PRO A 39 -5.02 -20.49 -16.65
N GLY A 40 -5.93 -20.99 -15.81
CA GLY A 40 -6.57 -22.30 -16.00
C GLY A 40 -6.08 -23.41 -15.08
N ASP A 41 -4.86 -23.31 -14.54
CA ASP A 41 -4.25 -24.41 -13.77
C ASP A 41 -4.93 -24.63 -12.40
N ILE A 42 -5.48 -23.59 -11.80
CA ILE A 42 -6.22 -23.68 -10.52
C ILE A 42 -7.70 -23.89 -10.83
N HIS A 43 -8.11 -25.15 -11.01
CA HIS A 43 -9.47 -25.50 -11.48
C HIS A 43 -10.23 -26.52 -10.61
N ARG A 44 -9.63 -26.99 -9.51
CA ARG A 44 -10.31 -27.94 -8.60
C ARG A 44 -11.24 -27.20 -7.65
N ALA A 45 -12.51 -27.57 -7.67
CA ALA A 45 -13.47 -27.15 -6.66
C ALA A 45 -13.19 -27.88 -5.33
N VAL A 46 -13.24 -27.15 -4.21
CA VAL A 46 -13.11 -27.70 -2.85
C VAL A 46 -14.36 -27.31 -2.05
N GLY A 47 -14.97 -28.26 -1.34
CA GLY A 47 -16.16 -28.04 -0.51
C GLY A 47 -17.49 -28.34 -1.20
N GLN A 48 -18.59 -27.81 -0.64
CA GLN A 48 -19.96 -28.16 -1.02
C GLN A 48 -20.39 -27.66 -2.42
N ASN A 49 -19.61 -26.80 -3.06
CA ASN A 49 -19.96 -26.12 -4.32
C ASN A 49 -19.41 -26.82 -5.59
N ALA A 50 -18.87 -28.03 -5.46
CA ALA A 50 -18.27 -28.77 -6.57
C ALA A 50 -19.21 -29.08 -7.77
N PRO A 51 -20.53 -29.32 -7.61
CA PRO A 51 -21.38 -29.67 -8.75
C PRO A 51 -22.03 -28.48 -9.47
N THR A 52 -21.91 -27.24 -8.95
CA THR A 52 -22.74 -26.11 -9.43
C THR A 52 -22.03 -25.20 -10.45
N ALA A 53 -20.70 -25.15 -10.45
CA ALA A 53 -19.94 -24.27 -11.37
C ALA A 53 -18.54 -24.80 -11.67
N SER A 54 -18.00 -24.45 -12.84
CA SER A 54 -16.59 -24.66 -13.18
C SER A 54 -15.74 -23.51 -12.65
N PHE A 55 -14.60 -23.82 -12.05
CA PHE A 55 -13.66 -22.82 -11.50
C PHE A 55 -12.36 -22.84 -12.31
N ARG A 56 -11.78 -21.66 -12.51
CA ARG A 56 -10.40 -21.51 -13.00
C ARG A 56 -9.83 -20.17 -12.58
N ASN A 57 -8.53 -20.09 -12.32
CA ASN A 57 -7.85 -18.81 -12.21
C ASN A 57 -7.81 -18.10 -13.58
N ILE A 58 -8.07 -16.79 -13.56
CA ILE A 58 -8.06 -15.93 -14.76
C ILE A 58 -6.70 -15.27 -14.99
N THR A 59 -5.85 -15.25 -13.98
CA THR A 59 -4.52 -14.64 -13.99
C THR A 59 -3.48 -15.60 -13.42
N ILE A 60 -2.22 -15.36 -13.74
CA ILE A 60 -1.07 -16.02 -13.10
C ILE A 60 -1.03 -15.58 -11.64
N PRO A 61 -0.88 -16.49 -10.67
CA PRO A 61 -0.70 -16.12 -9.27
C PRO A 61 0.48 -15.16 -9.09
N THR A 62 0.28 -14.13 -8.25
CA THR A 62 1.34 -13.14 -8.01
C THR A 62 2.55 -13.82 -7.33
N PRO A 63 3.79 -13.49 -7.76
CA PRO A 63 5.00 -13.95 -7.08
C PRO A 63 5.00 -13.59 -5.59
N SER A 64 5.65 -14.40 -4.77
CA SER A 64 5.82 -14.13 -3.36
C SER A 64 6.75 -12.94 -3.20
N LEU A 65 6.34 -11.99 -2.36
CA LEU A 65 7.20 -10.88 -1.98
C LEU A 65 7.97 -11.28 -0.72
N PRO A 66 9.32 -11.33 -0.74
CA PRO A 66 10.07 -11.65 0.47
C PRO A 66 9.92 -10.56 1.52
N ALA A 67 10.09 -10.94 2.79
CA ALA A 67 10.13 -9.97 3.86
C ALA A 67 11.35 -9.05 3.70
N VAL A 68 11.13 -7.75 3.84
CA VAL A 68 12.22 -6.77 3.88
C VAL A 68 12.95 -6.96 5.21
N THR A 69 14.25 -7.24 5.20
CA THR A 69 15.07 -7.40 6.41
C THR A 69 15.96 -6.20 6.73
N ASP A 70 16.01 -5.22 5.82
CA ASP A 70 16.84 -4.02 5.99
C ASP A 70 16.22 -3.06 7.02
N GLY A 71 16.94 -2.80 8.10
CA GLY A 71 16.51 -1.90 9.17
C GLY A 71 16.23 -0.46 8.70
N VAL A 72 16.94 0.02 7.67
CA VAL A 72 16.72 1.38 7.15
C VAL A 72 15.33 1.52 6.54
N LEU A 73 14.89 0.53 5.77
CA LEU A 73 13.55 0.51 5.16
C LEU A 73 12.43 0.42 6.20
N HIS A 74 12.68 -0.24 7.33
CA HIS A 74 11.73 -0.25 8.46
C HIS A 74 11.58 1.14 9.07
N TRP A 75 12.69 1.87 9.25
CA TRP A 75 12.66 3.24 9.75
C TRP A 75 11.99 4.20 8.76
N SER A 76 12.22 4.05 7.45
CA SER A 76 11.52 4.82 6.43
C SER A 76 10.01 4.59 6.48
N LEU A 77 9.57 3.34 6.65
CA LEU A 77 8.14 3.01 6.79
C LEU A 77 7.53 3.62 8.07
N LEU A 78 8.23 3.51 9.20
CA LEU A 78 7.79 4.13 10.46
C LEU A 78 7.68 5.65 10.33
N SER A 79 8.68 6.28 9.72
CA SER A 79 8.68 7.71 9.43
C SER A 79 7.48 8.10 8.57
N ALA A 80 7.21 7.34 7.50
CA ALA A 80 6.05 7.55 6.63
C ALA A 80 4.72 7.44 7.39
N MET A 81 4.58 6.49 8.31
CA MET A 81 3.35 6.36 9.13
C MET A 81 3.16 7.49 10.14
N THR A 82 4.22 8.22 10.48
CA THR A 82 4.18 9.36 11.41
C THR A 82 4.23 10.72 10.70
N LEU A 83 4.03 10.73 9.37
CA LEU A 83 4.08 11.95 8.58
C LEU A 83 3.10 13.00 9.13
N ASN A 84 3.63 14.18 9.40
CA ASN A 84 2.83 15.36 9.69
C ASN A 84 2.40 16.02 8.37
N TYR A 85 1.20 16.56 8.31
CA TYR A 85 0.61 17.19 7.12
C TYR A 85 1.51 18.28 6.50
N LEU A 86 2.32 18.97 7.30
CA LEU A 86 3.28 19.98 6.82
C LEU A 86 4.30 19.42 5.83
N ALA A 87 4.65 18.14 5.98
CA ALA A 87 5.57 17.45 5.07
C ALA A 87 4.89 17.09 3.73
N LEU A 88 3.56 16.99 3.69
CA LEU A 88 2.76 16.66 2.50
C LEU A 88 2.42 17.89 1.63
N ASN A 89 3.11 19.00 1.81
CA ASN A 89 3.07 20.13 0.88
C ASN A 89 4.23 20.10 -0.13
N ASP A 90 5.16 19.16 0.03
CA ASP A 90 6.29 18.98 -0.87
C ASP A 90 6.09 17.72 -1.72
N VAL A 91 6.19 17.90 -3.04
CA VAL A 91 6.06 16.80 -4.00
C VAL A 91 7.22 15.81 -3.89
N GLU A 92 8.42 16.25 -3.49
CA GLU A 92 9.56 15.36 -3.27
C GLU A 92 9.30 14.42 -2.10
N VAL A 93 8.76 14.95 -1.00
CA VAL A 93 8.37 14.15 0.17
C VAL A 93 7.28 13.14 -0.20
N LEU A 94 6.29 13.55 -1.00
CA LEU A 94 5.28 12.63 -1.52
C LEU A 94 5.93 11.50 -2.34
N ARG A 95 6.84 11.82 -3.26
CA ARG A 95 7.52 10.82 -4.08
C ARG A 95 8.32 9.84 -3.22
N ASP A 96 9.08 10.32 -2.25
CA ASP A 96 9.89 9.47 -1.37
C ASP A 96 9.02 8.59 -0.45
N THR A 97 7.90 9.13 0.00
CA THR A 97 6.89 8.37 0.75
C THR A 97 6.30 7.25 -0.12
N LEU A 98 5.89 7.55 -1.35
CA LEU A 98 5.35 6.56 -2.28
C LEU A 98 6.40 5.49 -2.66
N ARG A 99 7.67 5.88 -2.81
CA ARG A 99 8.79 4.93 -3.04
C ARG A 99 8.93 3.93 -1.90
N THR A 100 8.73 4.36 -0.67
CA THR A 100 8.80 3.49 0.52
C THR A 100 7.75 2.37 0.47
N PHE A 101 6.62 2.60 -0.20
CA PHE A 101 5.56 1.60 -0.35
C PHE A 101 5.75 0.65 -1.56
N ASP A 102 6.61 0.97 -2.54
CA ASP A 102 6.88 0.10 -3.69
C ASP A 102 7.89 -1.02 -3.36
N ARG A 103 7.44 -1.95 -2.52
CA ARG A 103 8.28 -3.07 -2.04
C ARG A 103 8.67 -4.06 -3.14
N CYS A 104 7.89 -4.14 -4.23
CA CYS A 104 8.23 -4.98 -5.38
C CYS A 104 9.51 -4.47 -6.07
N GLY A 105 9.62 -3.15 -6.24
CA GLY A 105 10.80 -2.50 -6.81
C GLY A 105 12.07 -2.66 -5.97
N ILE A 106 11.95 -2.84 -4.66
CA ILE A 106 13.09 -3.02 -3.73
C ILE A 106 13.87 -4.29 -4.05
N HIS A 107 13.17 -5.40 -4.36
CA HIS A 107 13.82 -6.68 -4.64
C HIS A 107 14.06 -6.90 -6.13
N THR A 108 13.24 -6.31 -7.00
CA THR A 108 13.38 -6.44 -8.46
C THR A 108 12.93 -5.14 -9.13
N PRO A 109 13.87 -4.30 -9.61
CA PRO A 109 13.53 -3.01 -10.24
C PRO A 109 12.56 -3.12 -11.42
N LEU A 110 12.62 -4.23 -12.18
CA LEU A 110 11.71 -4.51 -13.30
C LEU A 110 10.25 -4.77 -12.85
N MET A 111 10.07 -5.13 -11.57
CA MET A 111 8.76 -5.39 -10.96
C MET A 111 8.25 -4.19 -10.16
N ALA A 112 8.96 -3.04 -10.20
CA ALA A 112 8.52 -1.80 -9.59
C ALA A 112 7.17 -1.38 -10.20
N ARG A 113 6.15 -1.27 -9.34
CA ARG A 113 4.80 -0.86 -9.78
C ARG A 113 4.75 0.64 -10.03
N LEU A 114 5.55 1.40 -9.27
CA LEU A 114 5.74 2.83 -9.43
C LEU A 114 7.12 3.04 -10.04
N SER A 115 7.19 3.08 -11.37
CA SER A 115 8.47 3.37 -12.04
C SER A 115 8.99 4.74 -11.59
N PRO A 116 10.32 4.94 -11.55
CA PRO A 116 10.91 6.25 -11.27
C PRO A 116 10.35 7.34 -12.20
N GLU A 117 10.07 7.01 -13.46
CA GLU A 117 9.46 7.91 -14.43
C GLU A 117 8.05 8.35 -14.02
N LYS A 118 7.19 7.43 -13.55
CA LYS A 118 5.83 7.77 -13.06
C LYS A 118 5.85 8.60 -11.80
N LEU A 119 6.82 8.38 -10.91
CA LEU A 119 7.00 9.21 -9.72
C LEU A 119 7.50 10.61 -10.08
N ASN A 120 8.46 10.70 -10.99
CA ASN A 120 8.98 11.98 -11.49
C ASN A 120 7.93 12.75 -12.30
N ALA A 121 6.90 12.06 -12.80
CA ALA A 121 5.74 12.67 -13.44
C ALA A 121 4.84 13.45 -12.47
N LEU A 122 5.01 13.28 -11.15
CA LEU A 122 4.39 14.13 -10.14
C LEU A 122 5.18 15.43 -10.06
N GLU A 123 4.77 16.42 -10.86
CA GLU A 123 5.57 17.63 -11.12
C GLU A 123 5.47 18.64 -9.98
N LYS A 124 4.28 18.82 -9.41
CA LYS A 124 4.02 19.82 -8.37
C LYS A 124 2.88 19.41 -7.46
N LEU A 125 3.00 19.72 -6.18
CA LEU A 125 1.94 19.57 -5.19
C LEU A 125 1.76 20.91 -4.49
N GLU A 126 0.51 21.38 -4.39
CA GLU A 126 0.15 22.57 -3.63
C GLU A 126 -0.96 22.21 -2.66
N THR A 127 -0.73 22.38 -1.37
CA THR A 127 -1.72 22.12 -0.33
C THR A 127 -2.03 23.41 0.41
N ILE A 128 -3.30 23.81 0.41
CA ILE A 128 -3.77 25.01 1.12
C ILE A 128 -4.77 24.65 2.23
N PRO A 129 -4.67 25.29 3.41
CA PRO A 129 -5.72 25.22 4.42
C PRO A 129 -6.99 25.90 3.88
N THR A 130 -8.13 25.25 4.06
CA THR A 130 -9.43 25.79 3.62
C THR A 130 -10.47 25.52 4.70
N ASP A 131 -11.32 26.50 4.99
CA ASP A 131 -12.43 26.35 5.92
C ASP A 131 -13.72 26.10 5.12
N ARG A 132 -14.48 25.06 5.46
CA ARG A 132 -15.78 24.72 4.84
C ARG A 132 -16.85 24.50 5.89
N LEU A 133 -18.09 24.82 5.55
CA LEU A 133 -19.23 24.57 6.41
C LEU A 133 -19.79 23.16 6.16
N PHE A 134 -19.74 22.31 7.19
CA PHE A 134 -20.43 21.02 7.21
C PHE A 134 -21.60 21.13 8.17
N THR A 135 -22.82 20.98 7.66
CA THR A 135 -24.06 21.07 8.49
C THR A 135 -24.15 22.33 9.37
N GLY A 136 -23.62 23.46 8.89
CA GLY A 136 -23.60 24.73 9.62
C GLY A 136 -22.42 24.93 10.59
N ILE A 137 -21.53 23.94 10.73
CA ILE A 137 -20.33 24.01 11.56
C ILE A 137 -19.12 24.29 10.64
N PRO A 138 -18.30 25.33 10.92
CA PRO A 138 -17.07 25.55 10.18
C PRO A 138 -16.03 24.49 10.57
N VAL A 139 -15.58 23.73 9.58
CA VAL A 139 -14.55 22.70 9.72
C VAL A 139 -13.36 23.10 8.86
N ARG A 140 -12.19 23.17 9.49
CA ARG A 140 -10.93 23.40 8.80
C ARG A 140 -10.46 22.11 8.13
N GLY A 141 -10.04 22.22 6.89
CA GLY A 141 -9.50 21.12 6.11
C GLY A 141 -8.36 21.55 5.21
N LEU A 142 -7.95 20.63 4.34
CA LEU A 142 -6.85 20.80 3.40
C LEU A 142 -7.36 20.53 1.98
N SER A 143 -7.00 21.42 1.06
CA SER A 143 -7.20 21.23 -0.38
C SER A 143 -5.84 21.07 -1.05
N SER A 144 -5.58 19.89 -1.60
CA SER A 144 -4.35 19.59 -2.32
C SER A 144 -4.59 19.57 -3.82
N THR A 145 -3.72 20.23 -4.58
CA THR A 145 -3.68 20.23 -6.04
C THR A 145 -2.37 19.60 -6.50
N LEU A 146 -2.48 18.48 -7.21
CA LEU A 146 -1.35 17.71 -7.73
C LEU A 146 -1.31 17.85 -9.25
N TYR A 147 -0.18 18.32 -9.76
CA TYR A 147 0.09 18.48 -11.19
C TYR A 147 0.84 17.26 -11.69
N ILE A 148 0.29 16.59 -12.71
CA ILE A 148 0.83 15.34 -13.24
C ILE A 148 1.10 15.46 -14.74
N ASN A 149 2.30 15.05 -15.14
CA ASN A 149 2.64 14.79 -16.53
C ASN A 149 2.11 13.41 -16.96
N PRO A 150 1.19 13.32 -17.92
CA PRO A 150 0.59 12.03 -18.29
C PRO A 150 1.53 11.12 -19.09
N GLN A 151 2.66 11.60 -19.63
CA GLN A 151 3.51 10.84 -20.56
C GLN A 151 3.95 9.46 -20.05
N PRO A 152 4.37 9.29 -18.78
CA PRO A 152 4.83 7.98 -18.30
C PRO A 152 3.69 7.02 -17.93
N PHE A 153 2.43 7.46 -17.98
CA PHE A 153 1.26 6.66 -17.65
C PHE A 153 0.67 6.01 -18.91
N THR A 154 0.11 4.82 -18.74
CA THR A 154 -0.43 4.03 -19.86
C THR A 154 -1.71 4.66 -20.41
N CYS A 155 -2.55 5.20 -19.52
CA CYS A 155 -3.82 5.83 -19.84
C CYS A 155 -4.30 6.71 -18.68
N GLU A 156 -5.32 7.53 -18.93
CA GLU A 156 -5.97 8.38 -17.92
C GLU A 156 -6.55 7.57 -16.76
N GLY A 157 -7.04 6.36 -17.02
CA GLY A 157 -7.57 5.48 -15.98
C GLY A 157 -6.52 5.10 -14.92
N GLU A 158 -5.25 5.01 -15.31
CA GLU A 158 -4.15 4.77 -14.38
C GLU A 158 -3.92 5.98 -13.45
N ILE A 159 -3.98 7.19 -14.02
CA ILE A 159 -3.87 8.45 -13.26
C ILE A 159 -5.08 8.62 -12.32
N TYR A 160 -6.28 8.29 -12.79
CA TYR A 160 -7.50 8.33 -11.99
C TYR A 160 -7.45 7.34 -10.81
N LEU A 161 -6.94 6.12 -11.05
CA LEU A 161 -6.73 5.15 -9.99
C LEU A 161 -5.72 5.65 -8.96
N LEU A 162 -4.58 6.20 -9.41
CA LEU A 162 -3.59 6.83 -8.55
C LEU A 162 -4.23 7.94 -7.71
N GLY A 163 -4.98 8.85 -8.31
CA GLY A 163 -5.67 9.91 -7.59
C GLY A 163 -6.69 9.40 -6.59
N THR A 164 -7.37 8.31 -6.91
CA THR A 164 -8.30 7.66 -5.96
C THR A 164 -7.57 7.13 -4.74
N VAL A 165 -6.43 6.47 -4.93
CA VAL A 165 -5.60 5.99 -3.81
C VAL A 165 -5.03 7.17 -3.02
N LEU A 166 -4.50 8.20 -3.70
CA LEU A 166 -3.95 9.39 -3.07
C LEU A 166 -4.99 10.17 -2.27
N SER A 167 -6.23 10.27 -2.75
CA SER A 167 -7.33 10.91 -2.02
C SER A 167 -7.60 10.21 -0.68
N HIS A 168 -7.51 8.88 -0.62
CA HIS A 168 -7.61 8.17 0.66
C HIS A 168 -6.35 8.33 1.49
N PHE A 169 -5.18 8.23 0.86
CA PHE A 169 -3.89 8.39 1.52
C PHE A 169 -3.79 9.73 2.25
N PHE A 170 -4.11 10.84 1.60
CA PHE A 170 -4.06 12.15 2.24
C PHE A 170 -5.11 12.33 3.35
N ALA A 171 -6.26 11.68 3.23
CA ALA A 171 -7.26 11.69 4.29
C ALA A 171 -6.75 11.02 5.58
N LEU A 172 -5.88 10.00 5.46
CA LEU A 172 -5.24 9.32 6.62
C LEU A 172 -4.24 10.19 7.39
N TYR A 173 -3.80 11.31 6.80
CA TYR A 173 -2.89 12.27 7.44
C TYR A 173 -3.58 13.60 7.77
N ALA A 174 -4.88 13.70 7.53
CA ALA A 174 -5.67 14.83 8.00
C ALA A 174 -5.81 14.72 9.53
N SER A 175 -5.73 15.85 10.23
CA SER A 175 -5.92 15.86 11.69
C SER A 175 -7.33 15.39 12.08
N GLU A 176 -7.52 14.97 13.34
CA GLU A 176 -8.84 14.68 13.88
C GLU A 176 -9.83 15.83 13.58
N ASN A 177 -11.01 15.49 13.06
CA ASN A 177 -12.06 16.42 12.63
C ASN A 177 -11.68 17.36 11.48
N SER A 178 -10.73 16.97 10.62
CA SER A 178 -10.38 17.68 9.39
C SER A 178 -10.88 16.94 8.14
N TRP A 179 -11.12 17.70 7.07
CA TRP A 179 -11.43 17.13 5.75
C TRP A 179 -10.25 17.32 4.80
N HIS A 180 -10.07 16.38 3.88
CA HIS A 180 -9.12 16.50 2.77
C HIS A 180 -9.85 16.44 1.43
N MET A 181 -9.42 17.27 0.48
CA MET A 181 -9.87 17.24 -0.91
C MET A 181 -8.65 17.21 -1.83
N LEU A 182 -8.65 16.26 -2.77
CA LEU A 182 -7.62 16.16 -3.80
C LEU A 182 -8.16 16.66 -5.14
N THR A 183 -7.36 17.48 -5.81
CA THR A 183 -7.52 17.85 -7.22
C THR A 183 -6.27 17.41 -7.96
N ILE A 184 -6.43 16.74 -9.11
CA ILE A 184 -5.33 16.44 -10.03
C ILE A 184 -5.52 17.26 -11.31
N ILE A 185 -4.44 17.87 -11.77
CA ILE A 185 -4.38 18.62 -13.02
C ILE A 185 -3.40 17.94 -13.97
N ASN A 186 -3.89 17.55 -15.14
CA ASN A 186 -3.04 17.06 -16.22
C ASN A 186 -2.28 18.24 -16.85
N THR A 187 -0.95 18.23 -16.81
CA THR A 187 -0.16 19.39 -17.28
C THR A 187 -0.15 19.56 -18.80
N GLN A 188 -0.49 18.51 -19.56
CA GLN A 188 -0.58 18.57 -21.02
C GLN A 188 -1.96 18.98 -21.53
N THR A 189 -3.03 18.38 -20.98
CA THR A 189 -4.41 18.62 -21.46
C THR A 189 -5.13 19.71 -20.67
N GLN A 190 -4.61 20.09 -19.49
CA GLN A 190 -5.28 20.95 -18.50
C GLN A 190 -6.60 20.37 -17.97
N GLU A 191 -6.82 19.06 -18.16
CA GLU A 191 -7.95 18.37 -17.56
C GLU A 191 -7.82 18.34 -16.04
N VAL A 192 -8.96 18.52 -15.36
CA VAL A 192 -9.04 18.62 -13.91
C VAL A 192 -9.93 17.50 -13.37
N TRP A 193 -9.34 16.62 -12.57
CA TRP A 193 -10.07 15.60 -11.82
C TRP A 193 -10.14 16.00 -10.35
N ARG A 194 -11.34 15.97 -9.76
CA ARG A 194 -11.56 16.31 -8.36
C ARG A 194 -12.19 15.13 -7.64
N TRP A 195 -11.60 14.77 -6.51
CA TRP A 195 -12.18 13.79 -5.59
C TRP A 195 -13.01 14.54 -4.54
N THR A 196 -14.12 13.92 -4.14
CA THR A 196 -14.98 14.48 -3.08
C THR A 196 -14.23 14.53 -1.75
N GLU A 197 -14.63 15.46 -0.89
CA GLU A 197 -14.08 15.60 0.46
C GLU A 197 -14.13 14.27 1.21
N LYS A 198 -13.00 13.90 1.82
CA LYS A 198 -12.90 12.77 2.72
C LYS A 198 -12.57 13.25 4.12
N THR A 199 -13.37 12.78 5.06
CA THR A 199 -13.07 12.83 6.49
C THR A 199 -12.59 11.45 6.90
N GLU A 200 -11.75 11.39 7.92
CA GLU A 200 -11.42 10.17 8.63
C GLU A 200 -12.72 9.50 9.11
N GLN A 201 -13.20 8.51 8.36
CA GLN A 201 -14.06 7.47 8.90
C GLN A 201 -13.12 6.34 9.31
N PHE A 202 -12.55 6.44 10.51
CA PHE A 202 -12.17 5.21 11.19
C PHE A 202 -13.41 4.29 11.14
N PRO A 203 -13.29 3.04 10.70
CA PRO A 203 -14.34 2.08 10.96
C PRO A 203 -14.47 2.05 12.48
N VAL A 204 -15.55 2.63 12.99
CA VAL A 204 -15.96 2.46 14.37
C VAL A 204 -16.14 0.96 14.55
N MET A 205 -15.15 0.36 15.21
CA MET A 205 -15.14 -1.05 15.59
C MET A 205 -15.99 -1.22 16.85
#